data_AF-A0AAW8IHG6-F1
#
_entry.id   AF-A0AAW8IHG6-F1
#
_cell.length_a   1.000
_cell.length_b   1.000
_cell.length_c   1.000
_cell.angle_alpha   90.00
_cell.angle_beta   90.00
_cell.angle_gamma   90.00
#
_symmetry.space_group_name_H-M   'P 1'
#
loop_
_entity.id
_entity.type
_entity.pdbx_description
1 polymer ?
#
loop_
_entity_poly.entity_id
_entity_poly.type
_entity_poly.pdbx_seq_one_letter_code
_entity_poly.pdbx_strand_id
1 'polypeptide(L)'
;MKNLFFVTCAALLFIACDKAKIDVKTSDGKDSIANEEWKPVDSATANKAWMEFATPGDMQKMLAKSDGVWLGENTMWMEDGGKPMTSTSTTTNKMIFDGRYQSSEHKGNFMGMPFEGMSITGYDNAKKKFVSTWIDNMGTGLMNMEGDWDASKKSIEFKGKMTDPTRPGKDCNMREVYTFVDDTHQTLEMYGPDSKTGKEYKTMEIKYTKK
;
A
#
# COMPACT_ATOMS: atom_id res chain seq x y z
N MET A 1 4.55 53.04 47.83
CA MET A 1 5.72 52.73 48.69
C MET A 1 5.34 51.58 49.61
N LYS A 2 6.14 50.50 49.59
CA LYS A 2 6.23 49.40 50.58
C LYS A 2 4.98 48.49 50.71
N ASN A 3 5.05 47.17 50.80
CA ASN A 3 6.17 46.24 50.83
C ASN A 3 5.67 44.84 50.43
N LEU A 4 6.63 44.07 49.95
CA LEU A 4 6.58 42.68 49.54
C LEU A 4 6.56 41.73 50.76
N PHE A 5 6.06 40.50 50.54
CA PHE A 5 6.65 39.20 50.92
C PHE A 5 6.06 38.31 52.07
N PHE A 6 5.95 36.99 51.73
CA PHE A 6 5.88 35.75 52.56
C PHE A 6 4.51 35.38 53.23
N VAL A 7 4.00 34.13 53.28
CA VAL A 7 4.41 32.81 52.77
C VAL A 7 3.29 31.73 52.97
N THR A 8 3.33 30.70 52.12
CA THR A 8 2.89 29.27 52.25
C THR A 8 1.47 28.80 52.63
N CYS A 9 1.05 27.80 51.84
CA CYS A 9 0.35 26.54 52.20
C CYS A 9 -0.99 26.58 52.94
N ALA A 10 -2.05 26.09 52.27
CA ALA A 10 -2.65 24.79 52.59
C ALA A 10 -3.84 24.46 51.66
N ALA A 11 -3.73 23.31 51.01
CA ALA A 11 -4.76 22.28 50.83
C ALA A 11 -6.20 22.61 50.37
N LEU A 12 -6.54 21.96 49.23
CA LEU A 12 -7.78 21.23 48.92
C LEU A 12 -9.11 22.01 48.85
N LEU A 13 -9.77 21.94 47.69
CA LEU A 13 -11.08 21.26 47.56
C LEU A 13 -11.55 21.22 46.09
N PHE A 14 -12.09 20.06 45.72
CA PHE A 14 -12.66 19.66 44.44
C PHE A 14 -13.81 20.55 43.95
N ILE A 15 -13.80 20.97 42.68
CA ILE A 15 -15.00 21.35 41.90
C ILE A 15 -14.74 20.95 40.43
N ALA A 16 -15.13 19.75 40.03
CA ALA A 16 -16.35 19.42 39.27
C ALA A 16 -16.23 19.69 37.76
N CYS A 17 -16.06 18.59 37.01
CA CYS A 17 -16.28 18.53 35.56
C CYS A 17 -17.72 18.93 35.24
N ASP A 18 -17.89 19.97 34.42
CA ASP A 18 -19.15 20.19 33.72
C ASP A 18 -19.16 19.42 32.40
N LYS A 19 -20.19 18.59 32.24
CA LYS A 19 -20.35 17.62 31.17
C LYS A 19 -20.92 18.30 29.92
N ALA A 20 -20.09 18.60 28.93
CA ALA A 20 -20.56 18.63 27.56
C ALA A 20 -20.63 17.19 27.04
N LYS A 21 -21.83 16.61 27.04
CA LYS A 21 -22.09 15.32 26.36
C LYS A 21 -22.01 15.57 24.85
N ILE A 22 -20.93 15.13 24.23
CA ILE A 22 -20.89 14.91 22.78
C ILE A 22 -21.43 13.50 22.57
N ASP A 23 -22.68 13.40 22.11
CA ASP A 23 -23.27 12.15 21.63
C ASP A 23 -22.62 11.79 20.28
N VAL A 24 -21.54 11.00 20.33
CA VAL A 24 -21.05 10.28 19.17
C VAL A 24 -21.90 9.02 19.03
N LYS A 25 -22.84 9.05 18.08
CA LYS A 25 -23.51 7.83 17.61
C LYS A 25 -22.47 6.93 16.96
N THR A 26 -22.02 5.92 17.68
CA THR A 26 -21.29 4.76 17.15
C THR A 26 -22.17 4.04 16.13
N SER A 27 -21.79 4.09 14.86
CA SER A 27 -22.29 3.18 13.84
C SER A 27 -21.60 1.83 14.01
N ASP A 28 -22.39 0.78 14.17
CA ASP A 28 -21.96 -0.61 14.23
C ASP A 28 -21.11 -0.99 13.01
N GLY A 29 -19.84 -1.33 13.26
CA GLY A 29 -18.89 -1.78 12.25
C GLY A 29 -17.72 -2.48 12.94
N LYS A 30 -17.59 -3.77 12.66
CA LYS A 30 -16.75 -4.75 13.34
C LYS A 30 -15.26 -4.58 12.99
N ASP A 31 -14.64 -3.48 13.40
CA ASP A 31 -13.17 -3.33 13.43
C ASP A 31 -12.74 -3.05 14.86
N SER A 32 -12.67 -4.11 15.68
CA SER A 32 -11.91 -4.05 16.91
C SER A 32 -10.44 -3.99 16.53
N ILE A 33 -9.82 -2.80 16.59
CA ILE A 33 -8.38 -2.71 16.82
C ILE A 33 -8.19 -3.38 18.17
N ALA A 34 -7.82 -4.67 18.16
CA ALA A 34 -7.52 -5.39 19.36
C ALA A 34 -6.37 -4.64 20.05
N ASN A 35 -6.63 -4.13 21.26
CA ASN A 35 -5.58 -3.59 22.11
C ASN A 35 -4.73 -4.76 22.60
N GLU A 36 -3.82 -5.25 21.74
CA GLU A 36 -2.68 -6.00 22.25
C GLU A 36 -1.91 -5.07 23.18
N GLU A 37 -1.72 -5.52 24.42
CA GLU A 37 -0.99 -4.77 25.42
C GLU A 37 0.45 -4.54 24.92
N TRP A 38 0.85 -3.27 24.80
CA TRP A 38 2.19 -2.90 24.37
C TRP A 38 3.23 -3.37 25.39
N LYS A 39 4.09 -4.30 24.98
CA LYS A 39 5.14 -4.87 25.84
C LYS A 39 6.46 -4.14 25.57
N PRO A 40 7.02 -3.41 26.56
CA PRO A 40 8.32 -2.80 26.40
C PRO A 40 9.41 -3.87 26.24
N VAL A 41 10.40 -3.55 25.42
CA VAL A 41 11.65 -4.32 25.30
C VAL A 41 12.81 -3.46 25.78
N ASP A 42 13.92 -4.09 26.19
CA ASP A 42 15.13 -3.36 26.56
C ASP A 42 15.74 -2.63 25.34
N SER A 43 16.56 -1.62 25.61
CA SER A 43 17.12 -0.75 24.57
C SER A 43 18.03 -1.49 23.59
N ALA A 44 18.75 -2.53 24.02
CA ALA A 44 19.63 -3.29 23.15
C ALA A 44 18.80 -4.13 22.16
N THR A 45 17.75 -4.80 22.65
CA THR A 45 16.78 -5.53 21.82
C THR A 45 16.08 -4.61 20.83
N ALA A 46 15.59 -3.45 21.28
CA ALA A 46 14.95 -2.45 20.42
C ALA A 46 15.90 -1.98 19.30
N ASN A 47 17.13 -1.59 19.65
CA ASN A 47 18.11 -1.08 18.70
C ASN A 47 18.47 -2.14 17.65
N LYS A 48 18.67 -3.39 18.07
CA LYS A 48 18.93 -4.50 17.14
C LYS A 48 17.78 -4.71 16.16
N ALA A 49 16.54 -4.76 16.65
CA ALA A 49 15.36 -4.92 15.81
C ALA A 49 15.21 -3.76 14.81
N TRP A 50 15.44 -2.51 15.24
CA TRP A 50 15.41 -1.35 14.35
C TRP A 50 16.49 -1.39 13.27
N MET A 51 17.72 -1.80 13.62
CA MET A 51 18.79 -1.97 12.63
C MET A 51 18.45 -3.03 11.59
N GLU A 52 17.94 -4.20 12.02
CA GLU A 52 17.53 -5.28 11.10
C GLU A 52 16.35 -4.86 10.21
N PHE A 53 15.33 -4.21 10.79
CA PHE A 53 14.20 -3.66 10.05
C PHE A 53 14.68 -2.65 8.99
N ALA A 54 15.59 -1.77 9.39
CA ALA A 54 16.13 -0.71 8.55
C ALA A 54 17.39 -1.13 7.76
N THR A 55 17.68 -2.40 7.48
CA THR A 55 18.81 -2.74 6.59
C THR A 55 18.30 -3.37 5.30
N PRO A 56 18.49 -2.75 4.12
CA PRO A 56 18.13 -3.38 2.85
C PRO A 56 18.85 -4.74 2.68
N GLY A 57 18.07 -5.77 2.37
CA GLY A 57 18.53 -7.14 2.16
C GLY A 57 18.32 -7.60 0.71
N ASP A 58 18.23 -8.92 0.52
CA ASP A 58 18.18 -9.50 -0.82
C ASP A 58 16.88 -9.20 -1.57
N MET A 59 15.76 -9.01 -0.86
CA MET A 59 14.49 -8.64 -1.48
C MET A 59 14.52 -7.22 -2.05
N GLN A 60 15.16 -6.28 -1.35
CA GLN A 60 15.37 -4.93 -1.86
C GLN A 60 16.36 -4.91 -3.03
N LYS A 61 17.43 -5.72 -2.98
CA LYS A 61 18.34 -5.91 -4.13
C LYS A 61 17.62 -6.49 -5.35
N MET A 62 16.67 -7.41 -5.12
CA MET A 62 15.84 -7.97 -6.19
C MET A 62 14.99 -6.88 -6.84
N LEU A 63 14.29 -6.05 -6.06
CA LEU A 63 13.55 -4.90 -6.60
C LEU A 63 14.46 -3.96 -7.40
N ALA A 64 15.65 -3.66 -6.90
CA ALA A 64 16.60 -2.75 -7.54
C ALA A 64 17.07 -3.20 -8.93
N LYS A 65 17.01 -4.51 -9.26
CA LYS A 65 17.29 -4.99 -10.64
C LYS A 65 16.29 -4.45 -11.66
N SER A 66 15.09 -4.10 -11.19
CA SER A 66 14.00 -3.56 -12.02
C SER A 66 14.14 -2.07 -12.27
N ASP A 67 15.12 -1.37 -11.67
CA ASP A 67 15.35 0.05 -11.94
C ASP A 67 15.62 0.30 -13.43
N GLY A 68 15.04 1.39 -13.94
CA GLY A 68 15.13 1.77 -15.35
C GLY A 68 13.77 2.07 -15.95
N VAL A 69 13.75 2.21 -17.27
CA VAL A 69 12.55 2.53 -18.04
C VAL A 69 12.06 1.27 -18.75
N TRP A 70 10.77 1.03 -18.70
CA TRP A 70 10.10 -0.14 -19.25
C TRP A 70 8.98 0.29 -20.20
N LEU A 71 8.79 -0.47 -21.27
CA LEU A 71 7.61 -0.42 -22.11
C LEU A 71 6.61 -1.47 -21.61
N GLY A 72 5.35 -1.08 -21.39
CA GLY A 72 4.27 -1.98 -21.02
C GLY A 72 3.29 -2.18 -22.18
N GLU A 73 3.03 -3.42 -22.54
CA GLU A 73 1.91 -3.83 -23.39
C GLU A 73 0.74 -4.24 -22.50
N ASN A 74 -0.30 -3.42 -22.46
CA ASN A 74 -1.42 -3.55 -21.53
C ASN A 74 -2.58 -4.23 -22.24
N THR A 75 -3.21 -5.19 -21.57
CA THR A 75 -4.47 -5.82 -21.97
C THR A 75 -5.44 -5.75 -20.80
N MET A 76 -6.66 -5.27 -21.04
CA MET A 76 -7.66 -5.03 -20.00
C MET A 76 -9.00 -5.63 -20.37
N TRP A 77 -9.72 -6.13 -19.37
CA TRP A 77 -11.05 -6.72 -19.50
C TRP A 77 -12.01 -6.02 -18.53
N MET A 78 -13.14 -5.54 -19.06
CA MET A 78 -14.16 -4.83 -18.26
C MET A 78 -15.18 -5.77 -17.60
N GLU A 79 -15.26 -6.99 -18.09
CA GLU A 79 -16.14 -8.06 -17.59
C GLU A 79 -15.53 -9.42 -17.91
N ASP A 80 -15.89 -10.44 -17.12
CA ASP A 80 -15.38 -11.79 -17.31
C ASP A 80 -15.78 -12.37 -18.69
N GLY A 81 -14.78 -12.84 -19.45
CA GLY A 81 -14.96 -13.30 -20.83
C GLY A 81 -15.24 -12.21 -21.88
N GLY A 82 -15.18 -10.93 -21.50
CA GLY A 82 -15.36 -9.79 -22.40
C GLY A 82 -14.24 -9.66 -23.45
N LYS A 83 -14.46 -8.81 -24.47
CA LYS A 83 -13.41 -8.50 -25.45
C LYS A 83 -12.30 -7.68 -24.79
N PRO A 84 -11.02 -8.04 -24.97
CA PRO A 84 -9.91 -7.29 -24.41
C PRO A 84 -9.74 -5.94 -25.10
N MET A 85 -9.27 -4.96 -24.33
CA MET A 85 -8.82 -3.66 -24.82
C MET A 85 -7.31 -3.58 -24.62
N THR A 86 -6.58 -3.09 -25.62
CA THR A 86 -5.12 -3.01 -25.56
C THR A 86 -4.63 -1.58 -25.62
N SER A 87 -3.53 -1.30 -24.94
CA SER A 87 -2.83 -0.02 -24.99
C SER A 87 -1.35 -0.19 -24.65
N THR A 88 -0.55 0.85 -24.82
CA THR A 88 0.85 0.87 -24.39
C THR A 88 1.07 1.88 -23.28
N SER A 89 2.06 1.60 -22.44
CA SER A 89 2.47 2.45 -21.32
C SER A 89 4.00 2.49 -21.22
N THR A 90 4.52 3.50 -20.55
CA THR A 90 5.92 3.55 -20.11
C THR A 90 5.92 3.57 -18.58
N THR A 91 6.80 2.77 -17.99
CA THR A 91 7.03 2.72 -16.54
C THR A 91 8.46 3.11 -16.23
N THR A 92 8.69 3.99 -15.27
CA THR A 92 10.03 4.31 -14.76
C THR A 92 10.15 3.87 -13.32
N ASN A 93 11.01 2.89 -13.09
CA ASN A 93 11.31 2.34 -11.77
C ASN A 93 12.58 2.96 -11.21
N LYS A 94 12.54 3.34 -9.94
CA LYS A 94 13.71 3.88 -9.22
C LYS A 94 13.67 3.49 -7.76
N MET A 95 14.77 2.95 -7.24
CA MET A 95 14.97 2.83 -5.81
C MET A 95 15.13 4.21 -5.15
N ILE A 96 14.41 4.42 -4.05
CA ILE A 96 14.39 5.63 -3.24
C ILE A 96 14.71 5.31 -1.77
N PHE A 97 15.00 6.35 -0.99
CA PHE A 97 15.35 6.25 0.44
C PHE A 97 16.45 5.21 0.71
N ASP A 98 17.59 5.36 0.03
CA ASP A 98 18.76 4.49 0.17
C ASP A 98 18.48 3.01 -0.11
N GLY A 99 17.66 2.73 -1.13
CA GLY A 99 17.39 1.36 -1.57
C GLY A 99 16.31 0.63 -0.76
N ARG A 100 15.43 1.35 -0.07
CA ARG A 100 14.38 0.75 0.77
C ARG A 100 13.09 0.46 0.03
N TYR A 101 12.73 1.37 -0.86
CA TYR A 101 11.49 1.30 -1.62
C TYR A 101 11.80 1.55 -3.08
N GLN A 102 11.05 0.92 -3.98
CA GLN A 102 11.00 1.28 -5.38
C GLN A 102 9.79 2.18 -5.58
N SER A 103 10.02 3.32 -6.22
CA SER A 103 8.95 4.13 -6.80
C SER A 103 8.84 3.78 -8.28
N SER A 104 7.60 3.56 -8.75
CA SER A 104 7.30 3.30 -10.14
C SER A 104 6.34 4.36 -10.64
N GLU A 105 6.73 5.12 -11.66
CA GLU A 105 5.88 6.10 -12.34
C GLU A 105 5.39 5.53 -13.67
N HIS A 106 4.08 5.56 -13.90
CA HIS A 106 3.43 4.98 -15.07
C HIS A 106 2.76 6.08 -15.89
N LYS A 107 2.97 6.05 -17.21
CA LYS A 107 2.29 6.93 -18.18
C LYS A 107 1.76 6.11 -19.34
N GLY A 108 0.54 6.36 -19.77
CA GLY A 108 -0.04 5.61 -20.88
C GLY A 108 -1.33 6.20 -21.40
N ASN A 109 -2.10 5.36 -22.07
CA ASN A 109 -3.45 5.68 -22.51
C ASN A 109 -4.44 4.65 -21.96
N PHE A 110 -5.54 5.14 -21.41
CA PHE A 110 -6.66 4.34 -20.96
C PHE A 110 -7.93 4.85 -21.64
N MET A 111 -8.54 4.03 -22.49
CA MET A 111 -9.81 4.37 -23.18
C MET A 111 -9.76 5.69 -23.97
N GLY A 112 -8.62 6.01 -24.58
CA GLY A 112 -8.43 7.26 -25.33
C GLY A 112 -8.00 8.45 -24.47
N MET A 113 -7.96 8.32 -23.14
CA MET A 113 -7.54 9.37 -22.22
C MET A 113 -6.10 9.18 -21.74
N PRO A 114 -5.33 10.26 -21.49
CA PRO A 114 -4.03 10.18 -20.84
C PRO A 114 -4.15 9.55 -19.44
N PHE A 115 -3.31 8.55 -19.18
CA PHE A 115 -3.23 7.86 -17.91
C PHE A 115 -1.92 8.18 -17.20
N GLU A 116 -2.01 8.46 -15.90
CA GLU A 116 -0.87 8.64 -15.00
C GLU A 116 -1.12 7.88 -13.70
N GLY A 117 -0.13 7.11 -13.27
CA GLY A 117 -0.19 6.35 -12.02
C GLY A 117 1.17 6.24 -11.37
N MET A 118 1.17 5.95 -10.08
CA MET A 118 2.39 5.75 -9.31
C MET A 118 2.21 4.66 -8.27
N SER A 119 3.25 3.83 -8.12
CA SER A 119 3.37 2.89 -7.01
C SER A 119 4.56 3.23 -6.11
N ILE A 120 4.43 2.79 -4.85
CA ILE A 120 5.60 2.57 -3.98
C ILE A 120 5.53 1.11 -3.55
N THR A 121 6.57 0.35 -3.87
CA THR A 121 6.74 -1.04 -3.48
C THR A 121 7.96 -1.20 -2.60
N GLY A 122 7.86 -1.99 -1.53
CA GLY A 122 8.97 -2.30 -0.64
C GLY A 122 8.87 -3.69 -0.07
N TYR A 123 9.91 -4.10 0.66
CA TYR A 123 9.90 -5.30 1.47
C TYR A 123 10.05 -4.92 2.94
N ASP A 124 9.02 -5.23 3.72
CA ASP A 124 9.00 -5.02 5.17
C ASP A 124 9.82 -6.15 5.83
N ASN A 125 11.02 -5.80 6.29
CA ASN A 125 11.94 -6.73 6.90
C ASN A 125 11.44 -7.31 8.23
N ALA A 126 10.50 -6.65 8.92
CA ALA A 126 9.93 -7.13 10.17
C ALA A 126 8.75 -8.08 9.90
N LYS A 127 7.85 -7.69 9.00
CA LYS A 127 6.71 -8.52 8.58
C LYS A 127 7.10 -9.67 7.65
N LYS A 128 8.28 -9.58 7.02
CA LYS A 128 8.75 -10.49 5.96
C LYS A 128 7.82 -10.54 4.75
N LYS A 129 7.17 -9.43 4.42
CA LYS A 129 6.21 -9.29 3.32
C LYS A 129 6.60 -8.16 2.38
N PHE A 130 6.27 -8.32 1.11
CA PHE A 130 6.21 -7.18 0.21
C PHE A 130 5.00 -6.33 0.57
N VAL A 131 5.16 -5.01 0.46
CA VAL A 131 4.11 -4.02 0.64
C VAL A 131 4.05 -3.15 -0.61
N SER A 132 2.85 -2.82 -1.06
CA SER A 132 2.64 -1.96 -2.22
C SER A 132 1.49 -1.01 -1.96
N THR A 133 1.63 0.23 -2.41
CA THR A 133 0.54 1.20 -2.51
C THR A 133 0.49 1.77 -3.92
N TRP A 134 -0.70 2.11 -4.37
CA TRP A 134 -0.96 2.63 -5.71
C TRP A 134 -1.95 3.80 -5.68
N ILE A 135 -1.67 4.79 -6.54
CA ILE A 135 -2.55 5.93 -6.86
C ILE A 135 -2.50 6.22 -8.36
N ASP A 136 -3.58 6.77 -8.90
CA ASP A 136 -3.66 7.19 -10.31
C ASP A 136 -4.65 8.35 -10.53
N ASN A 137 -4.71 8.84 -11.77
CA ASN A 137 -5.58 9.93 -12.19
C ASN A 137 -7.01 9.49 -12.59
N MET A 138 -7.38 8.21 -12.38
CA MET A 138 -8.70 7.67 -12.69
C MET A 138 -9.61 7.60 -11.47
N GLY A 139 -9.08 7.84 -10.27
CA GLY A 139 -9.84 7.89 -9.02
C GLY A 139 -9.12 8.66 -7.91
N THR A 140 -9.75 8.70 -6.74
CA THR A 140 -9.18 9.34 -5.52
C THR A 140 -8.97 8.33 -4.39
N GLY A 141 -9.21 7.05 -4.65
CA GLY A 141 -8.94 5.96 -3.72
C GLY A 141 -7.48 5.54 -3.75
N LEU A 142 -7.00 5.01 -2.63
CA LEU A 142 -5.68 4.37 -2.56
C LEU A 142 -5.89 2.86 -2.56
N MET A 143 -5.06 2.15 -3.31
CA MET A 143 -4.96 0.70 -3.16
C MET A 143 -3.76 0.37 -2.29
N ASN A 144 -3.96 -0.52 -1.32
CA ASN A 144 -2.89 -1.03 -0.45
C ASN A 144 -2.89 -2.55 -0.48
N MET A 145 -1.70 -3.13 -0.65
CA MET A 145 -1.54 -4.57 -0.81
C MET A 145 -0.32 -5.07 -0.04
N GLU A 146 -0.40 -6.32 0.43
CA GLU A 146 0.74 -7.07 0.94
C GLU A 146 0.88 -8.38 0.15
N GLY A 147 2.11 -8.85 -0.02
CA GLY A 147 2.38 -10.06 -0.79
C GLY A 147 3.58 -10.86 -0.30
N ASP A 148 3.59 -12.13 -0.67
CA ASP A 148 4.65 -13.07 -0.34
C ASP A 148 5.48 -13.39 -1.59
N TRP A 149 6.79 -13.62 -1.40
CA TRP A 149 7.68 -14.07 -2.47
C TRP A 149 7.51 -15.57 -2.73
N ASP A 150 7.24 -15.94 -3.97
CA ASP A 150 7.32 -17.31 -4.46
C ASP A 150 8.59 -17.48 -5.30
N ALA A 151 9.63 -18.06 -4.69
CA ALA A 151 10.91 -18.28 -5.36
C ALA A 151 10.81 -19.27 -6.53
N SER A 152 9.88 -20.22 -6.50
CA SER A 152 9.71 -21.23 -7.56
C SER A 152 9.13 -20.62 -8.83
N LYS A 153 8.26 -19.63 -8.67
CA LYS A 153 7.64 -18.88 -9.78
C LYS A 153 8.34 -17.57 -10.11
N LYS A 154 9.30 -17.15 -9.27
CA LYS A 154 9.91 -15.81 -9.31
C LYS A 154 8.84 -14.72 -9.34
N SER A 155 7.86 -14.83 -8.45
CA SER A 155 6.71 -13.94 -8.44
C SER A 155 6.37 -13.44 -7.04
N ILE A 156 5.71 -12.29 -6.98
CA ILE A 156 5.03 -11.80 -5.79
C ILE A 156 3.53 -11.87 -6.04
N GLU A 157 2.80 -12.51 -5.13
CA GLU A 157 1.33 -12.46 -5.13
C GLU A 157 0.87 -11.45 -4.08
N PHE A 158 0.41 -10.29 -4.53
CA PHE A 158 -0.15 -9.25 -3.68
C PHE A 158 -1.64 -9.46 -3.49
N LYS A 159 -2.12 -9.27 -2.26
CA LYS A 159 -3.53 -9.21 -1.91
C LYS A 159 -3.79 -7.94 -1.12
N GLY A 160 -4.89 -7.27 -1.45
CA GLY A 160 -5.17 -5.98 -0.87
C GLY A 160 -6.59 -5.53 -1.10
N LYS A 161 -6.82 -4.25 -0.79
CA LYS A 161 -8.11 -3.62 -0.95
C LYS A 161 -7.97 -2.28 -1.63
N MET A 162 -9.02 -1.90 -2.34
CA MET A 162 -9.20 -0.59 -2.94
C MET A 162 -10.66 -0.18 -2.76
N THR A 163 -10.91 1.12 -2.67
CA THR A 163 -12.28 1.66 -2.66
C THR A 163 -13.03 1.24 -3.92
N ASP A 164 -14.25 0.76 -3.74
CA ASP A 164 -15.15 0.43 -4.84
C ASP A 164 -16.10 1.61 -5.12
N PRO A 165 -15.91 2.37 -6.21
CA PRO A 165 -16.73 3.55 -6.49
C PRO A 165 -18.20 3.21 -6.80
N THR A 166 -18.52 1.95 -7.10
CA THR A 166 -19.88 1.50 -7.36
C THR A 166 -20.65 1.16 -6.08
N ARG A 167 -19.95 1.01 -4.96
CA ARG A 167 -20.51 0.65 -3.65
C ARG A 167 -20.03 1.67 -2.58
N PRO A 168 -20.76 2.79 -2.40
CA PRO A 168 -20.34 3.87 -1.50
C PRO A 168 -19.93 3.38 -0.09
N GLY A 169 -18.74 3.79 0.35
CA GLY A 169 -18.19 3.43 1.66
C GLY A 169 -17.74 1.97 1.79
N LYS A 170 -17.58 1.25 0.67
CA LYS A 170 -17.11 -0.14 0.64
C LYS A 170 -15.84 -0.27 -0.18
N ASP A 171 -15.03 -1.24 0.21
CA ASP A 171 -13.88 -1.68 -0.56
C ASP A 171 -14.19 -2.94 -1.37
N CYS A 172 -13.40 -3.17 -2.40
CA CYS A 172 -13.25 -4.46 -3.06
C CYS A 172 -11.90 -5.10 -2.73
N ASN A 173 -11.85 -6.43 -2.78
CA ASN A 173 -10.59 -7.16 -2.71
C ASN A 173 -9.93 -7.13 -4.09
N MET A 174 -8.64 -6.87 -4.11
CA MET A 174 -7.81 -6.89 -5.31
C MET A 174 -6.66 -7.88 -5.10
N ARG A 175 -6.25 -8.52 -6.19
CA ARG A 175 -5.09 -9.41 -6.22
C ARG A 175 -4.22 -9.09 -7.42
N GLU A 176 -2.91 -9.05 -7.21
CA GLU A 176 -1.92 -8.88 -8.27
C GLU A 176 -0.92 -10.03 -8.23
N VAL A 177 -0.48 -10.49 -9.39
CA VAL A 177 0.65 -11.41 -9.53
C VAL A 177 1.69 -10.72 -10.38
N TYR A 178 2.83 -10.40 -9.76
CA TYR A 178 3.96 -9.77 -10.42
C TYR A 178 5.08 -10.78 -10.60
N THR A 179 5.39 -11.13 -11.85
CA THR A 179 6.35 -12.17 -12.20
C THR A 179 7.60 -11.57 -12.84
N PHE A 180 8.76 -11.91 -12.30
CA PHE A 180 10.09 -11.51 -12.78
C PHE A 180 10.64 -12.61 -13.69
N VAL A 181 10.30 -12.54 -14.98
CA VAL A 181 10.64 -13.58 -15.98
C VAL A 181 12.16 -13.65 -16.16
N ASP A 182 12.77 -12.50 -16.45
CA ASP A 182 14.21 -12.29 -16.55
C ASP A 182 14.58 -10.82 -16.26
N ASP A 183 15.82 -10.42 -16.50
CA ASP A 183 16.31 -9.07 -16.21
C ASP A 183 15.69 -7.97 -17.11
N THR A 184 15.04 -8.37 -18.20
CA THR A 184 14.48 -7.48 -19.23
C THR A 184 12.99 -7.70 -19.50
N HIS A 185 12.38 -8.75 -18.94
CA HIS A 185 10.95 -9.05 -19.10
C HIS A 185 10.27 -9.33 -17.77
N GLN A 186 9.09 -8.75 -17.60
CA GLN A 186 8.25 -8.94 -16.41
C GLN A 186 6.77 -8.95 -16.81
N THR A 187 5.93 -9.57 -15.99
CA THR A 187 4.48 -9.59 -16.22
C THR A 187 3.75 -9.22 -14.95
N LEU A 188 2.79 -8.31 -15.05
CA LEU A 188 1.83 -8.03 -14.00
C LEU A 188 0.44 -8.51 -14.43
N GLU A 189 -0.21 -9.27 -13.58
CA GLU A 189 -1.61 -9.68 -13.76
C GLU A 189 -2.43 -9.13 -12.59
N MET A 190 -3.54 -8.45 -12.89
CA MET A 190 -4.46 -7.94 -11.87
C MET A 190 -5.79 -8.70 -11.94
N TYR A 191 -6.36 -8.95 -10.77
CA TYR A 191 -7.63 -9.62 -10.59
C TYR A 191 -8.50 -8.82 -9.62
N GLY A 192 -9.78 -8.75 -9.93
CA GLY A 192 -10.78 -8.03 -9.15
C GLY A 192 -12.17 -8.62 -9.35
N PRO A 193 -13.16 -8.16 -8.56
CA PRO A 193 -14.52 -8.67 -8.67
C PRO A 193 -15.20 -8.18 -9.94
N ASP A 194 -15.87 -9.09 -10.63
CA ASP A 194 -16.82 -8.76 -11.69
C ASP A 194 -17.97 -7.94 -11.11
N SER A 195 -18.26 -6.79 -11.70
CA SER A 195 -19.26 -5.85 -11.17
C SER A 195 -20.69 -6.42 -11.14
N LYS A 196 -20.98 -7.43 -11.97
CA LYS A 196 -22.31 -8.07 -12.06
C LYS A 196 -22.42 -9.25 -11.11
N THR A 197 -21.36 -10.04 -10.96
CA THR A 197 -21.42 -11.33 -10.24
C THR A 197 -20.64 -11.35 -8.92
N GLY A 198 -19.72 -10.40 -8.72
CA GLY A 198 -18.80 -10.35 -7.59
C GLY A 198 -17.69 -11.41 -7.62
N LYS A 199 -17.65 -12.28 -8.65
CA LYS A 199 -16.61 -13.30 -8.79
C LYS A 199 -15.30 -12.66 -9.24
N GLU A 200 -14.19 -13.15 -8.71
CA GLU A 200 -12.87 -12.70 -9.16
C GLU A 200 -12.60 -13.16 -10.60
N TYR A 201 -12.11 -12.25 -11.43
CA TYR A 201 -11.63 -12.52 -12.79
C TYR A 201 -10.42 -11.64 -13.09
N LYS A 202 -9.70 -11.96 -14.17
CA LYS A 202 -8.53 -11.19 -14.61
C LYS A 202 -8.98 -9.88 -15.26
N THR A 203 -8.68 -8.76 -14.62
CA THR A 203 -9.05 -7.43 -15.09
C THR A 203 -7.97 -6.80 -15.96
N MET A 204 -6.69 -7.16 -15.73
CA MET A 204 -5.55 -6.59 -16.42
C MET A 204 -4.39 -7.58 -16.56
N GLU A 205 -3.67 -7.46 -17.67
CA GLU A 205 -2.34 -8.02 -17.88
C GLU A 205 -1.45 -6.92 -18.45
N ILE A 206 -0.22 -6.81 -17.93
CA ILE A 206 0.82 -5.97 -18.52
C ILE A 206 2.05 -6.82 -18.73
N LYS A 207 2.55 -6.84 -19.97
CA LYS A 207 3.86 -7.39 -20.30
C LYS A 207 4.85 -6.25 -20.41
N TYR A 208 5.86 -6.27 -19.57
CA TYR A 208 6.90 -5.27 -19.53
C TYR A 208 8.15 -5.75 -20.25
N THR A 209 8.73 -4.87 -21.07
CA THR A 209 10.06 -5.03 -21.66
C THR A 209 10.92 -3.85 -21.28
N LYS A 210 12.12 -4.10 -20.75
CA LYS A 210 13.08 -3.05 -20.38
C LYS A 210 13.59 -2.34 -21.64
N LYS A 211 13.67 -1.01 -21.60
CA LYS A 211 14.22 -0.20 -22.69
C LYS A 211 15.75 -0.18 -22.67
#